data_AF-A0A015LSP9-F1
#
_entry.id   AF-A0A015LSP9-F1
#
_cell.length_a   1.000
_cell.length_b   1.000
_cell.length_c   1.000
_cell.angle_alpha   90.00
_cell.angle_beta   90.00
_cell.angle_gamma   90.00
#
_symmetry.space_group_name_H-M   'P 1'
#
loop_
_entity.id
_entity.type
_entity.pdbx_description
1 polymer ?
#
loop_
_entity_poly.entity_id
_entity_poly.type
_entity_poly.pdbx_seq_one_letter_code
_entity_poly.pdbx_strand_id
1 'polypeptide(L)'
;MNNISRAFTKNISQAFQLASEKLGTAEDITDLPQEYKELELRVDALRTVHENILKITRIHTNSSYDYPGQIQETVKVLSRSVGDQIKNLTQSPVESRDTETSAPPQPKTYHHALARSCTQGAELLGTEDPFGAALNKYATVQERIGDHRIKMDSEITQKFVQPFNITLNTSIQFAMRARRNVNSTRLALDSAKRRYKSIRGERSEAARLEVEQAEDQFVAAVEEATTLMKSVLETPEPLRNLAELVNAQLAFYKEAHEILAELAPEIDEMQVQQEALYRNSRND
;
A
#
# COMPACT_ATOMS: atom_id res chain seq x y z
N MET A 1 15.92 -27.92 -3.81
CA MET A 1 16.22 -26.53 -4.21
C MET A 1 17.71 -26.12 -4.07
N ASN A 2 18.68 -27.03 -3.89
CA ASN A 2 20.10 -26.66 -3.61
C ASN A 2 21.10 -26.81 -4.78
N ASN A 3 20.71 -27.31 -5.96
CA ASN A 3 21.66 -27.55 -7.06
C ASN A 3 21.96 -26.29 -7.91
N ILE A 4 21.00 -25.37 -8.03
CA ILE A 4 21.14 -24.19 -8.90
C ILE A 4 22.02 -23.12 -8.23
N SER A 5 21.86 -22.90 -6.92
CA SER A 5 22.72 -22.00 -6.14
C SER A 5 24.18 -22.47 -6.15
N ARG A 6 24.45 -23.77 -5.94
CA ARG A 6 25.81 -24.32 -6.00
C ARG A 6 26.46 -24.22 -7.39
N ALA A 7 25.70 -24.44 -8.46
CA ALA A 7 26.20 -24.29 -9.82
C ALA A 7 26.59 -22.84 -10.12
N PHE A 8 25.78 -21.89 -9.66
CA PHE A 8 26.01 -20.46 -9.83
C PHE A 8 27.23 -19.94 -9.02
N THR A 9 27.35 -20.32 -7.74
CA THR A 9 28.50 -20.06 -6.86
C THR A 9 29.81 -20.56 -7.49
N LYS A 10 29.81 -21.80 -8.00
CA LYS A 10 30.99 -22.38 -8.66
C LYS A 10 31.33 -21.64 -9.97
N ASN A 11 30.33 -21.23 -10.74
CA ASN A 11 30.56 -20.49 -11.98
C ASN A 11 31.03 -19.05 -11.73
N ILE A 12 30.56 -18.39 -10.67
CA ILE A 12 30.99 -17.03 -10.29
C ILE A 12 32.43 -17.03 -9.80
N SER A 13 32.76 -17.89 -8.83
CA SER A 13 34.12 -18.01 -8.31
C SER A 13 35.12 -18.35 -9.42
N GLN A 14 34.76 -19.29 -10.31
CA GLN A 14 35.58 -19.62 -11.47
C GLN A 14 35.69 -18.48 -12.48
N ALA A 15 34.61 -17.75 -12.76
CA ALA A 15 34.63 -16.60 -13.65
C ALA A 15 35.50 -15.46 -13.10
N PHE A 16 35.44 -15.20 -11.79
CA PHE A 16 36.28 -14.22 -11.12
C PHE A 16 37.74 -14.65 -11.04
N GLN A 17 38.01 -15.93 -10.82
CA GLN A 17 39.36 -16.49 -10.81
C GLN A 17 40.01 -16.43 -12.20
N LEU A 18 39.27 -16.81 -13.25
CA LEU A 18 39.69 -16.67 -14.66
C LEU A 18 39.88 -15.21 -15.07
N ALA A 19 39.03 -14.30 -14.59
CA ALA A 19 39.21 -12.86 -14.81
C ALA A 19 40.48 -12.37 -14.11
N SER A 20 40.69 -12.74 -12.83
CA SER A 20 41.86 -12.37 -12.03
C SER A 20 43.17 -12.86 -12.66
N GLU A 21 43.18 -14.08 -13.24
CA GLU A 21 44.34 -14.66 -13.94
C GLU A 21 44.65 -13.98 -15.28
N LYS A 22 43.64 -13.43 -15.98
CA LYS A 22 43.82 -12.67 -17.22
C LYS A 22 44.08 -11.17 -17.00
N LEU A 23 43.95 -10.69 -15.76
CA LEU A 23 44.05 -9.29 -15.33
C LEU A 23 45.49 -8.81 -15.09
N GLY A 24 46.49 -9.49 -15.65
CA GLY A 24 47.86 -8.99 -15.72
C GLY A 24 48.05 -7.74 -16.59
N THR A 25 47.04 -7.35 -17.39
CA THR A 25 47.23 -6.33 -18.45
C THR A 25 46.06 -5.38 -18.75
N ALA A 26 44.87 -5.47 -18.13
CA ALA A 26 43.77 -4.56 -18.46
C ALA A 26 42.88 -4.18 -17.25
N GLU A 27 42.89 -2.88 -16.93
CA GLU A 27 42.05 -2.07 -16.03
C GLU A 27 41.89 -2.48 -14.55
N ASP A 28 42.25 -1.54 -13.66
CA ASP A 28 42.29 -1.62 -12.18
C ASP A 28 40.91 -1.70 -11.49
N ILE A 29 39.84 -2.01 -12.23
CA ILE A 29 38.46 -1.99 -11.72
C ILE A 29 37.89 -3.40 -11.79
N THR A 30 37.50 -3.96 -10.64
CA THR A 30 36.81 -5.25 -10.61
C THR A 30 35.43 -5.10 -11.26
N ASP A 31 35.21 -5.84 -12.34
CA ASP A 31 33.95 -5.85 -13.10
C ASP A 31 32.96 -6.88 -12.55
N LEU A 32 31.69 -6.49 -12.48
CA LEU A 32 30.60 -7.40 -12.07
C LEU A 32 30.05 -8.18 -13.28
N PRO A 33 29.70 -9.47 -13.12
CA PRO A 33 29.06 -10.27 -14.15
C PRO A 33 27.79 -9.62 -14.71
N GLN A 34 27.53 -9.82 -15.99
CA GLN A 34 26.36 -9.25 -16.66
C GLN A 34 25.04 -9.72 -16.01
N GLU A 35 24.94 -10.99 -15.62
CA GLU A 35 23.77 -11.54 -14.93
C GLU A 35 23.51 -10.85 -13.59
N TYR A 36 24.56 -10.43 -12.87
CA TYR A 36 24.41 -9.67 -11.63
C TYR A 36 23.81 -8.28 -11.91
N LYS A 37 24.35 -7.56 -12.89
CA LYS A 37 23.87 -6.23 -13.31
C LYS A 37 22.40 -6.27 -13.76
N GLU A 38 21.99 -7.34 -14.44
CA GLU A 38 20.59 -7.54 -14.84
C GLU A 38 19.66 -7.77 -13.64
N LEU A 39 20.10 -8.55 -12.64
CA LEU A 39 19.35 -8.73 -11.39
C LEU A 39 19.19 -7.41 -10.65
N GLU A 40 20.24 -6.59 -10.57
CA GLU A 40 20.20 -5.26 -9.97
C GLU A 40 19.13 -4.38 -10.62
N LEU A 41 19.14 -4.30 -11.96
CA LEU A 41 18.18 -3.50 -12.72
C LEU A 41 16.73 -3.95 -12.45
N ARG A 42 16.49 -5.26 -12.43
CA ARG A 42 15.14 -5.80 -12.18
C ARG A 42 14.68 -5.56 -10.75
N VAL A 43 15.56 -5.69 -9.76
CA VAL A 43 15.24 -5.39 -8.35
C VAL A 43 14.97 -3.90 -8.14
N ASP A 44 15.75 -3.02 -8.79
CA ASP A 44 15.51 -1.57 -8.75
C ASP A 44 14.15 -1.21 -9.36
N ALA A 45 13.82 -1.79 -10.52
CA ALA A 45 12.50 -1.61 -11.14
C ALA A 45 11.37 -2.11 -10.22
N LEU A 46 11.52 -3.30 -9.62
CA LEU A 46 10.53 -3.87 -8.71
C LEU A 46 10.33 -2.99 -7.47
N ARG A 47 11.42 -2.43 -6.93
CA ARG A 47 11.37 -1.49 -5.81
C ARG A 47 10.60 -0.23 -6.17
N THR A 48 10.90 0.39 -7.32
CA THR A 48 10.19 1.59 -7.78
C THR A 48 8.70 1.32 -7.98
N VAL A 49 8.34 0.15 -8.52
CA VAL A 49 6.93 -0.28 -8.64
C VAL A 49 6.28 -0.35 -7.26
N HIS A 50 6.94 -0.95 -6.27
CA HIS A 50 6.40 -1.03 -4.91
C HIS A 50 6.18 0.36 -4.28
N GLU A 51 7.18 1.23 -4.38
CA GLU A 51 7.12 2.60 -3.84
C GLU A 51 5.99 3.42 -4.48
N ASN A 52 5.87 3.37 -5.81
CA ASN A 52 4.86 4.13 -6.55
C ASN A 52 3.45 3.67 -6.24
N ILE A 53 3.20 2.36 -6.19
CA ILE A 53 1.87 1.84 -5.90
C ILE A 53 1.48 2.15 -4.44
N LEU A 54 2.40 1.94 -3.48
CA LEU A 54 2.13 2.26 -2.06
C LEU A 54 1.84 3.74 -1.83
N LYS A 55 2.50 4.63 -2.57
CA LYS A 55 2.25 6.07 -2.46
C LYS A 55 0.78 6.42 -2.69
N ILE A 56 0.13 5.70 -3.61
CA ILE A 56 -1.28 5.91 -3.96
C ILE A 56 -2.18 5.11 -3.03
N THR A 57 -1.94 3.81 -2.88
CA THR A 57 -2.88 2.92 -2.18
C THR A 57 -2.90 3.10 -0.66
N ARG A 58 -1.89 3.75 -0.07
CA ARG A 58 -1.94 4.16 1.35
C ARG A 58 -3.10 5.11 1.65
N ILE A 59 -3.71 5.73 0.64
CA ILE A 59 -4.90 6.55 0.83
C ILE A 59 -6.05 5.79 1.52
N HIS A 60 -6.19 4.48 1.25
CA HIS A 60 -7.18 3.60 1.86
C HIS A 60 -6.97 3.38 3.37
N THR A 61 -5.81 3.77 3.92
CA THR A 61 -5.57 3.69 5.37
C THR A 61 -6.24 4.82 6.16
N ASN A 62 -6.68 5.88 5.48
CA ASN A 62 -7.35 7.00 6.10
C ASN A 62 -8.79 7.08 5.60
N SER A 63 -9.76 6.62 6.36
CA SER A 63 -11.18 6.56 5.96
C SER A 63 -11.83 7.88 5.52
N SER A 64 -11.19 9.04 5.70
CA SER A 64 -11.71 10.36 5.28
C SER A 64 -11.14 10.86 3.94
N TYR A 65 -10.43 10.00 3.20
CA TYR A 65 -9.76 10.42 1.97
C TYR A 65 -10.70 10.78 0.82
N ASP A 66 -11.87 10.16 0.76
CA ASP A 66 -12.88 10.33 -0.29
C ASP A 66 -13.76 11.56 -0.04
N TYR A 67 -13.66 12.17 1.14
CA TYR A 67 -14.38 13.39 1.49
C TYR A 67 -13.50 14.41 2.25
N PRO A 68 -12.55 15.08 1.56
CA PRO A 68 -11.53 15.93 2.19
C PRO A 68 -12.05 17.26 2.79
N GLY A 69 -13.31 17.65 2.57
CA GLY A 69 -13.86 18.95 2.99
C GLY A 69 -14.16 19.10 4.50
N GLN A 70 -14.09 18.02 5.30
CA GLN A 70 -14.84 17.94 6.56
C GLN A 70 -14.01 18.08 7.86
N ILE A 71 -12.76 18.54 7.80
CA ILE A 71 -12.03 18.96 9.02
C ILE A 71 -12.80 20.09 9.75
N GLN A 72 -13.57 20.91 9.03
CA GLN A 72 -14.32 22.02 9.63
C GLN A 72 -15.70 21.65 10.20
N GLU A 73 -16.41 20.67 9.64
CA GLU A 73 -17.74 20.27 10.16
C GLU A 73 -17.63 19.36 11.40
N THR A 74 -16.54 18.60 11.52
CA THR A 74 -16.26 17.79 12.72
C THR A 74 -16.24 18.65 13.99
N VAL A 75 -15.70 19.87 13.93
CA VAL A 75 -15.67 20.82 15.06
C VAL A 75 -17.09 21.30 15.41
N LYS A 76 -17.93 21.55 14.40
CA LYS A 76 -19.31 22.01 14.62
C LYS A 76 -20.19 20.93 15.26
N VAL A 77 -20.08 19.67 14.84
CA VAL A 77 -20.85 18.56 15.42
C VAL A 77 -20.39 18.22 16.84
N LEU A 78 -19.08 18.20 17.11
CA LEU A 78 -18.55 18.01 18.47
C LEU A 78 -18.99 19.15 19.42
N SER A 79 -19.00 20.40 18.95
CA SER A 79 -19.45 21.54 19.78
C SER A 79 -20.95 21.50 20.12
N ARG A 80 -21.78 20.94 19.23
CA ARG A 80 -23.22 20.74 19.49
C ARG A 80 -23.48 19.57 20.44
N SER A 81 -22.80 18.44 20.22
CA SER A 81 -22.94 17.25 21.08
C SER A 81 -22.50 17.50 22.53
N VAL A 82 -21.39 18.22 22.75
CA VAL A 82 -20.94 18.63 24.09
C VAL A 82 -21.93 19.61 24.73
N GLY A 83 -22.54 20.51 23.94
CA GLY A 83 -23.58 21.43 24.42
C GLY A 83 -24.86 20.73 24.90
N ASP A 84 -25.33 19.73 24.17
CA ASP A 84 -26.51 18.95 24.56
C ASP A 84 -26.24 18.03 25.76
N GLN A 85 -25.01 17.51 25.91
CA GLN A 85 -24.60 16.74 27.09
C GLN A 85 -24.55 17.61 28.36
N ILE A 86 -24.01 18.84 28.27
CA ILE A 86 -23.95 19.75 29.43
C ILE A 86 -25.35 20.23 29.83
N LYS A 87 -26.24 20.47 28.85
CA LYS A 87 -27.62 20.88 29.11
C LYS A 87 -28.43 19.77 29.82
N ASN A 88 -28.19 18.51 29.46
CA ASN A 88 -28.83 17.35 30.13
C ASN A 88 -28.26 17.03 31.52
N LEU A 89 -27.05 17.48 31.85
CA LEU A 89 -26.47 17.34 33.20
C LEU A 89 -27.02 18.37 34.20
N THR A 90 -27.59 19.47 33.73
CA THR A 90 -28.14 20.53 34.59
C THR A 90 -29.62 20.36 34.97
N GLN A 91 -30.33 19.37 34.43
CA GLN A 91 -31.80 19.27 34.57
C GLN A 91 -32.34 17.92 35.10
N SER A 92 -31.54 17.05 35.73
CA SER A 92 -32.08 15.80 36.29
C SER A 92 -31.44 15.40 37.62
N PRO A 93 -32.21 15.28 38.72
CA PRO A 93 -31.75 14.67 39.96
C PRO A 93 -31.51 13.17 39.78
N VAL A 94 -30.41 12.74 40.35
CA VAL A 94 -29.83 11.40 40.47
C VAL A 94 -30.85 10.26 40.57
N GLU A 95 -31.06 9.53 39.48
CA GLU A 95 -31.41 8.10 39.52
C GLU A 95 -30.96 7.44 38.20
N SER A 96 -30.00 6.52 38.35
CA SER A 96 -29.68 5.41 37.43
C SER A 96 -29.78 5.69 35.93
N ARG A 97 -28.76 6.31 35.33
CA ARG A 97 -28.56 6.25 33.89
C ARG A 97 -27.33 5.44 33.56
N ASP A 98 -27.60 4.29 32.94
CA ASP A 98 -26.64 3.50 32.20
C ASP A 98 -25.72 4.40 31.39
N THR A 99 -24.44 4.08 31.43
CA THR A 99 -23.43 4.72 30.60
C THR A 99 -23.70 4.36 29.15
N GLU A 100 -24.54 5.16 28.48
CA GLU A 100 -24.62 5.19 27.02
C GLU A 100 -23.23 5.54 26.51
N THR A 101 -22.52 4.48 26.15
CA THR A 101 -21.27 4.52 25.39
C THR A 101 -21.51 5.45 24.22
N SER A 102 -20.74 6.56 24.17
CA SER A 102 -20.77 7.49 23.04
C SER A 102 -20.70 6.67 21.76
N ALA A 103 -21.73 6.76 20.93
CA ALA A 103 -21.79 6.03 19.67
C ALA A 103 -20.44 6.18 18.95
N PRO A 104 -19.86 5.08 18.42
CA PRO A 104 -18.59 5.14 17.73
C PRO A 104 -18.65 6.25 16.68
N PRO A 105 -17.58 7.04 16.50
CA PRO A 105 -17.58 8.16 15.57
C PRO A 105 -18.05 7.65 14.21
N GLN A 106 -19.21 8.15 13.78
CA GLN A 106 -19.86 7.79 12.53
C GLN A 106 -18.81 7.72 11.41
N PRO A 107 -18.76 6.63 10.63
CA PRO A 107 -17.77 6.49 9.59
C PRO A 107 -17.85 7.65 8.58
N LYS A 108 -16.67 8.07 8.15
CA LYS A 108 -16.45 9.36 7.48
C LYS A 108 -16.15 9.18 6.00
N THR A 109 -16.95 8.36 5.31
CA THR A 109 -16.88 8.25 3.86
C THR A 109 -17.77 9.33 3.22
N TYR A 110 -17.52 9.60 1.93
CA TYR A 110 -18.40 10.44 1.11
C TYR A 110 -19.85 9.95 1.14
N HIS A 111 -20.06 8.63 1.07
CA HIS A 111 -21.38 8.03 1.05
C HIS A 111 -22.14 8.25 2.37
N HIS A 112 -21.46 8.11 3.52
CA HIS A 112 -22.06 8.42 4.81
C HIS A 112 -22.38 9.91 4.97
N ALA A 113 -21.56 10.80 4.41
CA ALA A 113 -21.86 12.23 4.39
C ALA A 113 -23.11 12.54 3.56
N LEU A 114 -23.22 11.94 2.38
CA LEU A 114 -24.38 12.09 1.51
C LEU A 114 -25.65 11.54 2.17
N ALA A 115 -25.56 10.37 2.82
CA ALA A 115 -26.66 9.79 3.58
C ALA A 115 -27.20 10.77 4.63
N ARG A 116 -26.33 11.34 5.47
CA ARG A 116 -26.72 12.32 6.50
C ARG A 116 -27.40 13.56 5.92
N SER A 117 -26.87 14.10 4.83
CA SER A 117 -27.48 15.27 4.17
C SER A 117 -28.86 14.94 3.60
N CYS A 118 -29.03 13.76 3.00
CA CYS A 118 -30.31 13.32 2.47
C CYS A 118 -31.33 13.03 3.58
N THR A 119 -30.93 12.42 4.70
CA THR A 119 -31.80 12.24 5.87
C THR A 119 -32.29 13.59 6.40
N GLN A 120 -31.40 14.56 6.59
CA GLN A 120 -31.78 15.91 7.03
C GLN A 120 -32.73 16.59 6.04
N GLY A 121 -32.47 16.45 4.73
CA GLY A 121 -33.36 16.98 3.70
C GLY A 121 -34.75 16.34 3.74
N ALA A 122 -34.81 15.03 3.96
CA ALA A 122 -36.07 14.29 4.07
C ALA A 122 -36.87 14.68 5.33
N GLU A 123 -36.21 14.91 6.46
CA GLU A 123 -36.83 15.42 7.69
C GLU A 123 -37.42 16.83 7.48
N LEU A 124 -36.71 17.70 6.73
CA LEU A 124 -37.17 19.06 6.45
C LEU A 124 -38.40 19.10 5.53
N LEU A 125 -38.48 18.18 4.56
CA LEU A 125 -39.59 18.11 3.60
C LEU A 125 -40.77 17.29 4.13
N GLY A 126 -40.52 16.33 5.02
CA GLY A 126 -41.50 15.36 5.50
C GLY A 126 -41.70 14.19 4.53
N THR A 127 -42.30 13.11 5.03
CA THR A 127 -42.52 11.86 4.27
C THR A 127 -43.69 11.93 3.28
N GLU A 128 -44.58 12.91 3.45
CA GLU A 128 -45.69 13.17 2.53
C GLU A 128 -45.23 13.88 1.24
N ASP A 129 -44.07 14.55 1.29
CA ASP A 129 -43.44 15.12 0.11
C ASP A 129 -42.76 14.01 -0.71
N PRO A 130 -43.07 13.85 -2.02
CA PRO A 130 -42.49 12.80 -2.85
C PRO A 130 -40.96 12.85 -2.92
N PHE A 131 -40.38 14.06 -2.89
CA PHE A 131 -38.93 14.22 -2.90
C PHE A 131 -38.33 13.89 -1.52
N GLY A 132 -38.98 14.29 -0.43
CA GLY A 132 -38.63 13.87 0.93
C GLY A 132 -38.62 12.35 1.12
N ALA A 133 -39.65 11.67 0.62
CA ALA A 133 -39.71 10.20 0.63
C ALA A 133 -38.57 9.57 -0.21
N ALA A 134 -38.26 10.12 -1.39
CA ALA A 134 -37.17 9.65 -2.23
C ALA A 134 -35.79 9.85 -1.57
N LEU A 135 -35.59 11.00 -0.91
CA LEU A 135 -34.36 11.31 -0.17
C LEU A 135 -34.13 10.32 0.99
N ASN A 136 -35.18 9.92 1.71
CA ASN A 136 -35.08 8.91 2.76
C ASN A 136 -34.61 7.54 2.22
N LYS A 137 -35.17 7.09 1.09
CA LYS A 137 -34.74 5.84 0.43
C LYS A 137 -33.28 5.93 -0.03
N TYR A 138 -32.92 7.03 -0.69
CA TYR A 138 -31.56 7.26 -1.16
C TYR A 138 -30.54 7.33 -0.01
N ALA A 139 -30.89 7.98 1.10
CA ALA A 139 -30.04 8.05 2.29
C ALA A 139 -29.70 6.66 2.84
N THR A 140 -30.70 5.80 2.98
CA THR A 140 -30.55 4.42 3.47
C THR A 140 -29.60 3.61 2.58
N VAL A 141 -29.72 3.76 1.27
CA VAL A 141 -28.85 3.09 0.29
C VAL A 141 -27.42 3.63 0.35
N GLN A 142 -27.23 4.94 0.48
CA GLN A 142 -25.91 5.54 0.62
C GLN A 142 -25.20 5.10 1.91
N GLU A 143 -25.92 4.94 3.01
CA GLU A 143 -25.35 4.39 4.26
C GLU A 143 -24.78 2.98 4.04
N ARG A 144 -25.56 2.09 3.41
CA ARG A 144 -25.11 0.74 3.04
C ARG A 144 -23.86 0.78 2.15
N ILE A 145 -23.87 1.59 1.08
CA ILE A 145 -22.70 1.72 0.18
C ILE A 145 -21.47 2.22 0.95
N GLY A 146 -21.65 3.17 1.86
CA GLY A 146 -20.60 3.64 2.75
C GLY A 146 -19.99 2.53 3.60
N ASP A 147 -20.81 1.65 4.16
CA ASP A 147 -20.31 0.53 4.98
C ASP A 147 -19.47 -0.45 4.16
N HIS A 148 -19.93 -0.78 2.94
CA HIS A 148 -19.16 -1.58 2.00
C HIS A 148 -17.86 -0.88 1.58
N ARG A 149 -17.84 0.46 1.49
CA ARG A 149 -16.61 1.22 1.22
C ARG A 149 -15.60 1.07 2.35
N ILE A 150 -16.01 1.21 3.62
CA ILE A 150 -15.10 0.99 4.77
C ILE A 150 -14.53 -0.42 4.72
N LYS A 151 -15.39 -1.42 4.43
CA LYS A 151 -14.96 -2.81 4.30
C LYS A 151 -13.89 -2.96 3.22
N MET A 152 -14.10 -2.36 2.05
CA MET A 152 -13.10 -2.33 0.97
C MET A 152 -11.78 -1.73 1.43
N ASP A 153 -11.82 -0.56 2.07
CA ASP A 153 -10.63 0.14 2.54
C ASP A 153 -9.86 -0.67 3.58
N SER A 154 -10.57 -1.35 4.50
CA SER A 154 -10.01 -2.27 5.47
C SER A 154 -9.32 -3.46 4.81
N GLU A 155 -9.99 -4.12 3.86
CA GLU A 155 -9.46 -5.25 3.10
C GLU A 155 -8.21 -4.87 2.30
N ILE A 156 -8.25 -3.74 1.58
CA ILE A 156 -7.09 -3.21 0.86
C ILE A 156 -5.95 -2.90 1.83
N THR A 157 -6.23 -2.29 2.97
CA THR A 157 -5.20 -1.97 3.96
C THR A 157 -4.51 -3.22 4.49
N GLN A 158 -5.29 -4.21 4.91
CA GLN A 158 -4.78 -5.41 5.58
C GLN A 158 -4.14 -6.41 4.61
N LYS A 159 -4.72 -6.61 3.43
CA LYS A 159 -4.30 -7.68 2.50
C LYS A 159 -3.43 -7.20 1.34
N PHE A 160 -3.45 -5.90 1.05
CA PHE A 160 -2.58 -5.30 0.03
C PHE A 160 -1.53 -4.37 0.65
N VAL A 161 -1.93 -3.24 1.22
CA VAL A 161 -1.00 -2.16 1.63
C VAL A 161 0.01 -2.65 2.65
N GLN A 162 -0.42 -3.37 3.69
CA GLN A 162 0.46 -3.87 4.74
C GLN A 162 1.46 -4.92 4.21
N PRO A 163 1.05 -6.05 3.58
CA PRO A 163 1.98 -7.04 3.02
C PRO A 163 2.95 -6.44 2.00
N PHE A 164 2.45 -5.56 1.13
CA PHE A 164 3.24 -4.95 0.08
C PHE A 164 4.28 -3.97 0.66
N ASN A 165 3.94 -3.27 1.75
CA ASN A 165 4.89 -2.45 2.52
C ASN A 165 5.90 -3.30 3.30
N ILE A 166 5.51 -4.49 3.79
CA ILE A 166 6.43 -5.44 4.43
C ILE A 166 7.46 -5.92 3.41
N THR A 167 7.05 -6.37 2.22
CA THR A 167 7.95 -6.80 1.14
C THR A 167 8.96 -5.71 0.78
N LEU A 168 8.51 -4.46 0.69
CA LEU A 168 9.37 -3.30 0.43
C LEU A 168 10.41 -3.10 1.54
N ASN A 169 10.00 -3.12 2.80
CA ASN A 169 10.89 -2.78 3.93
C ASN A 169 11.73 -3.96 4.46
N THR A 170 11.43 -5.18 4.03
CA THR A 170 12.16 -6.39 4.41
C THR A 170 12.96 -6.93 3.23
N SER A 171 12.37 -7.82 2.42
CA SER A 171 13.06 -8.54 1.35
C SER A 171 13.78 -7.61 0.37
N ILE A 172 13.10 -6.56 -0.11
CA ILE A 172 13.71 -5.60 -1.03
C ILE A 172 14.82 -4.81 -0.33
N GLN A 173 14.60 -4.28 0.88
CA GLN A 173 15.64 -3.55 1.62
C GLN A 173 16.87 -4.42 1.95
N PHE A 174 16.69 -5.71 2.26
CA PHE A 174 17.79 -6.63 2.48
C PHE A 174 18.62 -6.85 1.22
N ALA A 175 17.97 -7.05 0.07
CA ALA A 175 18.67 -7.10 -1.22
C ALA A 175 19.42 -5.79 -1.52
N MET A 176 18.82 -4.63 -1.25
CA MET A 176 19.48 -3.33 -1.40
C MET A 176 20.70 -3.18 -0.48
N ARG A 177 20.64 -3.66 0.77
CA ARG A 177 21.79 -3.64 1.69
C ARG A 177 22.91 -4.56 1.21
N ALA A 178 22.58 -5.77 0.76
CA ALA A 178 23.58 -6.71 0.23
C ALA A 178 24.28 -6.15 -1.02
N ARG A 179 23.55 -5.47 -1.92
CA ARG A 179 24.15 -4.76 -3.07
C ARG A 179 25.09 -3.63 -2.66
N ARG A 180 24.75 -2.87 -1.60
CA ARG A 180 25.68 -1.87 -1.05
C ARG A 180 26.94 -2.53 -0.48
N ASN A 181 26.80 -3.69 0.15
CA ASN A 181 27.93 -4.47 0.65
C ASN A 181 28.85 -4.93 -0.50
N VAL A 182 28.29 -5.43 -1.62
CA VAL A 182 29.06 -5.78 -2.83
C VAL A 182 29.88 -4.60 -3.34
N ASN A 183 29.28 -3.41 -3.43
CA ASN A 183 30.02 -2.23 -3.86
C ASN A 183 31.15 -1.86 -2.88
N SER A 184 30.92 -2.01 -1.57
CA SER A 184 31.92 -1.76 -0.54
C SER A 184 33.09 -2.75 -0.60
N THR A 185 32.81 -4.06 -0.70
CA THR A 185 33.84 -5.11 -0.78
C THR A 185 34.60 -5.06 -2.10
N ARG A 186 33.95 -4.68 -3.21
CA ARG A 186 34.61 -4.41 -4.50
C ARG A 186 35.66 -3.30 -4.37
N LEU A 187 35.30 -2.17 -3.76
CA LEU A 187 36.22 -1.06 -3.54
C LEU A 187 37.38 -1.46 -2.60
N ALA A 188 37.10 -2.27 -1.57
CA ALA A 188 38.12 -2.81 -0.69
C ALA A 188 39.11 -3.70 -1.47
N LEU A 189 38.61 -4.59 -2.32
CA LEU A 189 39.41 -5.45 -3.19
C LEU A 189 40.27 -4.65 -4.17
N ASP A 190 39.68 -3.68 -4.87
CA ASP A 190 40.42 -2.79 -5.79
C ASP A 190 41.54 -2.05 -5.04
N SER A 191 41.28 -1.61 -3.80
CA SER A 191 42.28 -0.96 -2.96
C SER A 191 43.41 -1.91 -2.52
N ALA A 192 43.08 -3.16 -2.17
CA ALA A 192 44.05 -4.18 -1.78
C ALA A 192 44.94 -4.57 -2.98
N LYS A 193 44.35 -4.75 -4.17
CA LYS A 193 45.09 -5.02 -5.42
C LYS A 193 46.07 -3.89 -5.75
N ARG A 194 45.66 -2.63 -5.60
CA ARG A 194 46.55 -1.47 -5.80
C ARG A 194 47.68 -1.41 -4.77
N ARG A 195 47.41 -1.71 -3.49
CA ARG A 195 48.44 -1.80 -2.44
C ARG A 195 49.44 -2.92 -2.73
N TYR A 196 48.96 -4.10 -3.13
CA TYR A 196 49.82 -5.23 -3.47
C TYR A 196 50.79 -4.90 -4.62
N LYS A 197 50.32 -4.23 -5.68
CA LYS A 197 51.17 -3.79 -6.82
C LYS A 197 52.28 -2.80 -6.42
N SER A 198 52.10 -2.02 -5.34
CA SER A 198 53.07 -0.99 -4.94
C SER A 198 54.12 -1.48 -3.93
N ILE A 199 53.94 -2.65 -3.32
CA ILE A 199 54.83 -3.22 -2.31
C ILE A 199 55.85 -4.18 -2.96
N ARG A 200 57.12 -4.15 -2.52
CA ARG A 200 58.19 -5.09 -2.91
C ARG A 200 58.88 -5.69 -1.68
N GLY A 201 59.43 -6.90 -1.79
CA GLY A 201 60.18 -7.59 -0.72
C GLY A 201 59.29 -8.36 0.27
N GLU A 202 59.77 -8.66 1.49
CA GLU A 202 59.07 -9.48 2.51
C GLU A 202 57.66 -8.99 2.88
N ARG A 203 57.36 -7.69 2.74
CA ARG A 203 56.00 -7.15 2.91
C ARG A 203 55.01 -7.60 1.83
N SER A 204 55.49 -8.24 0.77
CA SER A 204 54.68 -8.77 -0.32
C SER A 204 53.81 -9.96 0.09
N GLU A 205 54.19 -10.75 1.09
CA GLU A 205 53.38 -11.89 1.55
C GLU A 205 52.14 -11.42 2.32
N ALA A 206 52.30 -10.47 3.24
CA ALA A 206 51.18 -9.87 3.97
C ALA A 206 50.19 -9.17 3.04
N ALA A 207 50.69 -8.43 2.04
CA ALA A 207 49.86 -7.76 1.05
C ALA A 207 49.13 -8.75 0.12
N ARG A 208 49.73 -9.93 -0.14
CA ARG A 208 49.07 -11.01 -0.90
C ARG A 208 47.90 -11.60 -0.12
N LEU A 209 48.10 -11.87 1.16
CA LEU A 209 47.04 -12.39 2.05
C LEU A 209 45.87 -11.41 2.17
N GLU A 210 46.17 -10.10 2.21
CA GLU A 210 45.14 -9.05 2.23
C GLU A 210 44.28 -9.05 0.95
N VAL A 211 44.89 -9.27 -0.21
CA VAL A 211 44.15 -9.42 -1.49
C VAL A 211 43.28 -10.67 -1.46
N GLU A 212 43.83 -11.81 -1.06
CA GLU A 212 43.08 -13.08 -0.97
C GLU A 212 41.85 -12.95 -0.05
N GLN A 213 42.03 -12.35 1.12
CA GLN A 213 40.92 -12.10 2.06
C GLN A 213 39.86 -11.15 1.47
N ALA A 214 40.29 -10.11 0.74
CA ALA A 214 39.36 -9.19 0.10
C ALA A 214 38.62 -9.83 -1.09
N GLU A 215 39.26 -10.75 -1.82
CA GLU A 215 38.63 -11.54 -2.88
C GLU A 215 37.55 -12.46 -2.31
N ASP A 216 37.85 -13.18 -1.24
CA ASP A 216 36.87 -14.05 -0.56
C ASP A 216 35.65 -13.27 -0.06
N GLN A 217 35.86 -12.11 0.57
CA GLN A 217 34.77 -11.25 1.04
C GLN A 217 33.93 -10.69 -0.11
N PHE A 218 34.56 -10.34 -1.22
CA PHE A 218 33.86 -9.85 -2.40
C PHE A 218 33.01 -10.96 -3.05
N VAL A 219 33.56 -12.16 -3.22
CA VAL A 219 32.83 -13.32 -3.74
C VAL A 219 31.64 -13.65 -2.84
N ALA A 220 31.85 -13.74 -1.52
CA ALA A 220 30.78 -13.99 -0.56
C ALA A 220 29.67 -12.93 -0.63
N ALA A 221 30.03 -11.65 -0.73
CA ALA A 221 29.05 -10.57 -0.86
C ALA A 221 28.24 -10.67 -2.16
N VAL A 222 28.88 -11.01 -3.29
CA VAL A 222 28.21 -11.16 -4.59
C VAL A 222 27.24 -12.34 -4.56
N GLU A 223 27.62 -13.46 -3.95
CA GLU A 223 26.75 -14.64 -3.81
C GLU A 223 25.54 -14.37 -2.92
N GLU A 224 25.74 -13.72 -1.77
CA GLU A 224 24.67 -13.32 -0.87
C GLU A 224 23.70 -12.38 -1.56
N ALA A 225 24.21 -11.30 -2.18
CA ALA A 225 23.39 -10.33 -2.89
C ALA A 225 22.62 -10.98 -4.04
N THR A 226 23.24 -11.87 -4.81
CA THR A 226 22.55 -12.59 -5.88
C THR A 226 21.41 -13.46 -5.35
N THR A 227 21.66 -14.19 -4.26
CA THR A 227 20.65 -15.06 -3.65
C THR A 227 19.44 -14.25 -3.17
N LEU A 228 19.68 -13.11 -2.50
CA LEU A 228 18.61 -12.23 -2.03
C LEU A 228 17.86 -11.57 -3.20
N MET A 229 18.56 -11.09 -4.23
CA MET A 229 17.92 -10.50 -5.41
C MET A 229 17.04 -11.51 -6.15
N LYS A 230 17.50 -12.75 -6.35
CA LYS A 230 16.69 -13.81 -6.95
C LYS A 230 15.46 -14.13 -6.10
N SER A 231 15.62 -14.26 -4.78
CA SER A 231 14.49 -14.49 -3.88
C SER A 231 13.43 -13.38 -3.94
N VAL A 232 13.86 -12.12 -4.06
CA VAL A 232 12.97 -10.96 -4.23
C VAL A 232 12.22 -10.98 -5.57
N LEU A 233 12.84 -11.48 -6.65
CA LEU A 233 12.22 -11.53 -7.97
C LEU A 233 11.32 -12.76 -8.18
N GLU A 234 11.60 -13.85 -7.47
CA GLU A 234 10.88 -15.13 -7.61
C GLU A 234 9.71 -15.28 -6.63
N THR A 235 9.57 -14.39 -5.64
CA THR A 235 8.46 -14.47 -4.69
C THR A 235 7.11 -14.24 -5.39
N PRO A 236 6.09 -15.09 -5.13
CA PRO A 236 4.75 -14.91 -5.67
C PRO A 236 3.97 -13.79 -4.95
N GLU A 237 4.51 -13.24 -3.86
CA GLU A 237 3.79 -12.32 -2.97
C GLU A 237 3.22 -11.07 -3.66
N PRO A 238 3.97 -10.33 -4.50
CA PRO A 238 3.43 -9.14 -5.17
C PRO A 238 2.19 -9.45 -6.02
N LEU A 239 2.18 -10.60 -6.69
CA LEU A 239 1.03 -11.03 -7.51
C LEU A 239 -0.15 -11.44 -6.63
N ARG A 240 0.11 -12.16 -5.53
CA ARG A 240 -0.92 -12.48 -4.53
C ARG A 240 -1.54 -11.22 -3.94
N ASN A 241 -0.73 -10.25 -3.54
CA ASN A 241 -1.22 -8.98 -3.01
C ASN A 241 -2.08 -8.25 -4.06
N LEU A 242 -1.62 -8.18 -5.32
CA LEU A 242 -2.40 -7.57 -6.39
C LEU A 242 -3.77 -8.25 -6.59
N ALA A 243 -3.83 -9.58 -6.49
CA ALA A 243 -5.10 -10.31 -6.55
C ALA A 243 -6.05 -9.92 -5.39
N GLU A 244 -5.53 -9.76 -4.17
CA GLU A 244 -6.32 -9.29 -3.01
C GLU A 244 -6.85 -7.87 -3.22
N LEU A 245 -6.05 -6.96 -3.80
CA LEU A 245 -6.49 -5.61 -4.15
C LEU A 245 -7.66 -5.65 -5.14
N VAL A 246 -7.54 -6.44 -6.21
CA VAL A 246 -8.59 -6.60 -7.23
C VAL A 246 -9.85 -7.20 -6.60
N ASN A 247 -9.72 -8.23 -5.76
CA ASN A 247 -10.86 -8.88 -5.11
C ASN A 247 -11.61 -7.93 -4.16
N ALA A 248 -10.89 -7.13 -3.37
CA ALA A 248 -11.50 -6.13 -2.49
C ALA A 248 -12.29 -5.09 -3.29
N GLN A 249 -11.72 -4.58 -4.37
CA GLN A 249 -12.39 -3.63 -5.28
C GLN A 249 -13.62 -4.26 -5.94
N LEU A 250 -13.48 -5.47 -6.48
CA LEU A 250 -14.56 -6.19 -7.14
C LEU A 250 -15.74 -6.42 -6.20
N ALA A 251 -15.47 -6.85 -4.96
CA ALA A 251 -16.50 -7.04 -3.94
C ALA A 251 -17.27 -5.75 -3.67
N PHE A 252 -16.57 -4.62 -3.50
CA PHE A 252 -17.23 -3.33 -3.30
C PHE A 252 -18.09 -2.89 -4.49
N TYR A 253 -17.54 -2.90 -5.70
CA TYR A 253 -18.27 -2.41 -6.88
C TYR A 253 -19.48 -3.29 -7.20
N LYS A 254 -19.40 -4.60 -6.94
CA LYS A 254 -20.54 -5.51 -7.08
C LYS A 254 -21.66 -5.15 -6.11
N GLU A 255 -21.36 -5.01 -4.82
CA GLU A 255 -22.36 -4.66 -3.80
C GLU A 255 -22.97 -3.29 -4.07
N ALA A 256 -22.16 -2.28 -4.42
CA ALA A 256 -22.66 -0.96 -4.78
C ALA A 256 -23.59 -0.99 -6.00
N HIS A 257 -23.29 -1.81 -7.00
CA HIS A 257 -24.18 -2.02 -8.15
C HIS A 257 -25.50 -2.65 -7.72
N GLU A 258 -25.47 -3.74 -6.95
CA GLU A 258 -26.68 -4.44 -6.52
C GLU A 258 -27.60 -3.53 -5.69
N ILE A 259 -27.03 -2.76 -4.76
CA ILE A 259 -27.80 -1.81 -3.93
C ILE A 259 -28.43 -0.70 -4.78
N LEU A 260 -27.70 -0.12 -5.74
CA LEU A 260 -28.24 0.94 -6.61
C LEU A 260 -29.23 0.41 -7.64
N ALA A 261 -29.03 -0.82 -8.12
CA ALA A 261 -29.94 -1.48 -9.06
C ALA A 261 -31.29 -1.83 -8.39
N GLU A 262 -31.30 -2.09 -7.09
CA GLU A 262 -32.51 -2.22 -6.28
C GLU A 262 -33.26 -0.89 -6.17
N LEU A 263 -32.54 0.22 -5.89
CA LEU A 263 -33.14 1.54 -5.69
C LEU A 263 -33.64 2.21 -6.97
N ALA A 264 -32.92 2.06 -8.08
CA ALA A 264 -33.21 2.76 -9.34
C ALA A 264 -34.68 2.66 -9.79
N PRO A 265 -35.29 1.45 -9.90
CA PRO A 265 -36.69 1.35 -10.33
C PRO A 265 -37.67 2.02 -9.37
N GLU A 266 -37.40 2.03 -8.05
CA GLU A 266 -38.26 2.71 -7.07
C GLU A 266 -38.25 4.22 -7.30
N ILE A 267 -37.08 4.80 -7.56
CA ILE A 267 -36.94 6.24 -7.84
C ILE A 267 -37.59 6.60 -9.18
N ASP A 268 -37.42 5.77 -10.21
CA ASP A 268 -38.06 5.96 -11.51
C ASP A 268 -39.59 5.94 -11.39
N GLU A 269 -40.14 5.01 -10.61
CA GLU A 269 -41.58 4.95 -10.35
C GLU A 269 -42.08 6.23 -9.65
N MET A 270 -41.38 6.67 -8.60
CA MET A 270 -41.72 7.90 -7.87
C MET A 270 -41.66 9.13 -8.79
N GLN A 271 -40.67 9.22 -9.67
CA GLN A 271 -40.56 10.29 -10.66
C GLN A 271 -41.77 10.29 -11.60
N VAL A 272 -42.11 9.16 -12.20
CA VAL A 272 -43.22 9.04 -13.16
C VAL A 272 -44.55 9.39 -12.50
N GLN A 273 -44.79 8.92 -11.27
CA GLN A 273 -45.99 9.26 -10.50
C GLN A 273 -46.08 10.78 -10.26
N GLN A 274 -44.98 11.41 -9.85
CA GLN A 274 -44.96 12.85 -9.59
C GLN A 274 -45.18 13.67 -10.86
N GLU A 275 -44.61 13.26 -12.00
CA GLU A 275 -44.86 13.90 -13.29
C GLU A 275 -46.33 13.79 -13.72
N ALA A 276 -46.97 12.64 -13.50
CA ALA A 276 -48.37 12.45 -13.82
C ALA A 276 -49.28 13.37 -12.99
N LEU A 277 -49.04 13.45 -11.68
CA LEU A 277 -49.76 14.36 -10.78
C LEU A 277 -49.60 15.83 -11.21
N TYR A 278 -48.38 16.22 -11.58
CA TYR A 278 -48.09 17.57 -12.06
C TYR A 278 -48.76 17.90 -13.39
N ARG A 279 -48.84 16.95 -14.33
CA ARG A 279 -49.55 17.14 -15.61
C ARG A 279 -51.06 17.26 -15.40
N ASN A 280 -51.64 16.42 -14.55
CA ASN A 280 -53.08 16.43 -14.29
C ASN A 280 -53.53 17.73 -13.63
N SER A 281 -52.79 18.23 -12.63
CA SER A 281 -53.09 19.51 -11.96
C SER A 281 -53.00 20.76 -12.85
N ARG A 282 -52.52 20.64 -14.09
CA ARG A 282 -52.47 21.72 -15.09
C ARG A 282 -53.53 21.60 -16.19
N ASN A 283 -54.18 20.45 -16.29
CA ASN A 283 -55.23 20.19 -17.28
C ASN A 283 -56.64 20.39 -16.70
N ASP A 284 -56.75 20.54 -15.37
CA ASP A 284 -57.95 20.99 -14.64
C ASP A 284 -57.89 22.51 -14.37
#